data_AF-A0A7G8GHU6-F1
#
_entry.id   AF-A0A7G8GHU6-F1
#
_cell.length_a   1.000
_cell.length_b   1.000
_cell.length_c   1.000
_cell.angle_alpha   90.00
_cell.angle_beta   90.00
_cell.angle_gamma   90.00
#
_symmetry.space_group_name_H-M   'P 1'
#
loop_
_entity.id
_entity.type
_entity.pdbx_description
1 polymer ?
#
loop_
_entity_poly.entity_id
_entity_poly.type
_entity_poly.pdbx_seq_one_letter_code
_entity_poly.pdbx_strand_id
1 'polypeptide(L)'
;MSNWSEQLQDIGFEKTKKADGTVSYCYKAAHRRSSFWTQITVKQVDRPNPSSWQVTYARSEIHIGIWKIHNAVSNIKVIVYANSSSMLDEIKANMQCKPNFLLKISN
;
A
#
# COMPACT_ATOMS: atom_id res chain seq x y z
N MET A 1 -13.10 -3.28 -21.12
CA MET A 1 -12.19 -3.87 -20.11
C MET A 1 -11.97 -2.79 -19.07
N SER A 2 -12.41 -2.97 -17.82
CA SER A 2 -12.23 -1.94 -16.81
C SER A 2 -10.74 -1.74 -16.54
N ASN A 3 -10.24 -0.55 -16.79
CA ASN A 3 -8.84 -0.20 -16.55
C ASN A 3 -8.58 -0.26 -15.05
N TRP A 4 -7.86 -1.28 -14.57
CA TRP A 4 -7.47 -1.41 -13.16
C TRP A 4 -6.76 -0.15 -12.64
N SER A 5 -6.07 0.58 -13.52
CA SER A 5 -5.43 1.85 -13.23
C SER A 5 -6.40 2.98 -12.90
N GLU A 6 -7.55 3.03 -13.58
CA GLU A 6 -8.62 4.02 -13.29
C GLU A 6 -9.25 3.69 -11.94
N GLN A 7 -9.54 2.42 -11.68
CA GLN A 7 -10.09 2.00 -10.38
C GLN A 7 -9.14 2.30 -9.22
N LEU A 8 -7.82 2.15 -9.40
CA LEU A 8 -6.86 2.56 -8.37
C LEU A 8 -6.90 4.09 -8.14
N GLN A 9 -7.02 4.88 -9.20
CA GLN A 9 -7.14 6.34 -9.08
C GLN A 9 -8.43 6.75 -8.35
N ASP A 10 -9.55 6.08 -8.63
CA ASP A 10 -10.83 6.31 -7.93
C ASP A 10 -10.76 5.99 -6.43
N ILE A 11 -9.94 4.99 -6.06
CA ILE A 11 -9.67 4.62 -4.66
C ILE A 11 -8.71 5.63 -3.98
N GLY A 12 -8.12 6.56 -4.73
CA GLY A 12 -7.20 7.59 -4.24
C GLY A 12 -5.73 7.22 -4.36
N PHE A 13 -5.35 6.29 -5.24
CA PHE A 13 -3.95 6.08 -5.58
C PHE A 13 -3.44 7.17 -6.52
N GLU A 14 -2.28 7.72 -6.21
CA GLU A 14 -1.57 8.65 -7.07
C GLU A 14 -0.66 7.91 -8.05
N LYS A 15 -0.78 8.26 -9.33
CA LYS A 15 0.08 7.72 -10.38
C LYS A 15 1.43 8.44 -10.37
N THR A 16 2.48 7.75 -9.93
CA THR A 16 3.85 8.26 -9.96
C THR A 16 4.61 7.63 -11.12
N LYS A 17 5.08 8.46 -12.06
CA LYS A 17 5.98 8.04 -13.13
C LYS A 17 7.42 8.22 -12.65
N LYS A 18 8.19 7.14 -12.67
CA LYS A 18 9.63 7.17 -12.33
C LYS A 18 10.46 7.60 -13.53
N ALA A 19 11.68 8.08 -13.26
CA ALA A 19 12.65 8.48 -14.27
C ALA A 19 12.94 7.35 -15.28
N ASP A 20 12.90 6.10 -14.82
CA ASP A 20 13.14 4.90 -15.63
C ASP A 20 11.96 4.55 -16.58
N GLY A 21 10.96 5.43 -16.71
CA GLY A 21 9.75 5.19 -17.50
C GLY A 21 8.81 4.12 -16.92
N THR A 22 9.08 3.63 -15.70
CA THR A 22 8.17 2.75 -14.96
C THR A 22 7.04 3.57 -14.34
N VAL A 23 5.83 3.01 -14.40
CA VAL A 23 4.65 3.58 -13.76
C VAL A 23 4.38 2.82 -12.48
N SER A 24 4.23 3.56 -11.39
CA SER A 24 3.83 3.02 -10.09
C SER A 24 2.63 3.79 -9.56
N TYR A 25 1.71 3.09 -8.91
CA TYR A 25 0.56 3.70 -8.25
C TYR A 25 0.82 3.64 -6.75
N CYS A 26 0.76 4.78 -6.07
CA CYS A 26 1.06 4.88 -4.65
C CYS A 26 -0.14 5.44 -3.91
N TYR A 27 -0.54 4.75 -2.85
CA TYR A 27 -1.50 5.25 -1.88
C TYR A 27 -0.77 5.51 -0.57
N LYS A 28 -1.07 6.65 0.03
CA LYS A 28 -0.63 6.99 1.40
C LYS A 28 -1.87 7.26 2.23
N ALA A 29 -2.00 6.56 3.35
CA ALA A 29 -3.10 6.80 4.27
C ALA A 29 -2.95 8.20 4.89
N ALA A 30 -3.98 9.04 4.76
CA ALA A 30 -4.00 10.36 5.38
C ALA A 30 -3.90 10.27 6.91
N HIS A 31 -4.55 9.26 7.51
CA HIS A 31 -4.59 9.04 8.95
C HIS A 31 -3.96 7.69 9.30
N ARG A 32 -2.72 7.70 9.83
CA ARG A 32 -1.99 6.48 10.21
C ARG A 32 -2.64 5.68 11.35
N ARG A 33 -3.56 6.30 12.11
CA ARG A 33 -4.27 5.64 13.22
C ARG A 33 -5.48 4.83 12.77
N SER A 34 -6.03 5.12 11.58
CA SER A 34 -7.24 4.45 11.07
C SER A 34 -6.93 3.31 10.10
N SER A 35 -5.70 3.21 9.60
CA SER A 35 -5.31 2.22 8.59
C SER A 35 -4.04 1.50 9.04
N PHE A 36 -4.07 0.16 9.01
CA PHE A 36 -2.91 -0.65 9.38
C PHE A 36 -1.75 -0.42 8.40
N TRP A 37 -2.04 -0.41 7.10
CA TRP A 37 -1.07 -0.08 6.06
C TRP A 37 -1.06 1.43 5.80
N THR A 38 0.06 2.07 6.09
CA THR A 38 0.21 3.52 5.90
C THR A 38 0.58 3.89 4.47
N GLN A 39 1.17 2.94 3.73
CA GLN A 39 1.55 3.11 2.34
C GLN A 39 1.32 1.82 1.57
N ILE A 40 0.73 1.93 0.38
CA ILE A 40 0.53 0.81 -0.54
C ILE A 40 1.08 1.24 -1.90
N THR A 41 1.88 0.41 -2.54
CA THR A 41 2.48 0.71 -3.83
C THR A 41 2.26 -0.44 -4.80
N VAL A 42 1.62 -0.16 -5.92
CA VAL A 42 1.38 -1.11 -7.01
C VAL A 42 2.34 -0.81 -8.15
N LYS A 43 3.03 -1.85 -8.63
CA LYS A 43 3.92 -1.80 -9.78
C LYS A 43 3.57 -2.92 -10.74
N GLN A 44 3.64 -2.63 -12.02
CA GLN A 44 3.51 -3.63 -13.07
C GLN A 44 4.90 -4.24 -13.34
N VAL A 45 5.02 -5.57 -13.26
CA VAL A 45 6.32 -6.27 -13.30
C VAL A 45 6.59 -6.85 -14.69
N ASP A 46 5.57 -7.38 -15.36
CA ASP A 46 5.75 -7.97 -16.69
C ASP A 46 5.70 -6.91 -17.80
N ARG A 47 6.77 -6.89 -18.61
CA ARG A 47 6.81 -6.30 -19.96
C ARG A 47 7.39 -7.36 -20.90
N PRO A 48 6.88 -7.53 -22.13
CA PRO A 48 5.93 -6.67 -22.85
C PRO A 48 4.44 -7.00 -22.65
N ASN A 49 4.09 -8.18 -22.10
CA ASN A 49 2.71 -8.57 -21.82
C ASN A 49 2.44 -8.53 -20.32
N PRO A 50 1.71 -7.52 -19.80
CA PRO A 50 1.55 -7.35 -18.37
C PRO A 50 0.53 -8.33 -17.78
N SER A 51 1.00 -9.51 -17.39
CA SER A 51 0.22 -10.50 -16.62
C SER A 51 0.30 -10.31 -15.12
N SER A 52 1.30 -9.55 -14.63
CA SER A 52 1.63 -9.56 -13.20
C SER A 52 1.80 -8.17 -12.59
N TRP A 53 1.25 -7.99 -11.38
CA TRP A 53 1.34 -6.78 -10.56
C TRP A 53 1.97 -7.10 -9.21
N GLN A 54 3.01 -6.37 -8.86
CA GLN A 54 3.59 -6.40 -7.52
C GLN A 54 2.97 -5.29 -6.67
N VAL A 55 2.32 -5.68 -5.58
CA VAL A 55 1.81 -4.77 -4.56
C VAL A 55 2.69 -4.86 -3.33
N THR A 56 3.19 -3.72 -2.89
CA THR A 56 3.96 -3.56 -1.66
C THR A 56 3.11 -2.83 -0.64
N TYR A 57 2.79 -3.48 0.45
CA TYR A 57 2.13 -2.91 1.61
C TYR A 57 3.20 -2.57 2.65
N ALA A 58 3.22 -1.33 3.13
CA ALA A 58 4.17 -0.86 4.12
C ALA A 58 3.45 -0.12 5.25
N ARG A 59 3.80 -0.46 6.48
CA ARG A 59 3.39 0.26 7.69
C ARG A 59 4.59 1.00 8.24
N SER A 60 4.45 2.31 8.34
CA SER A 60 5.45 3.21 8.91
C SER A 60 4.94 3.80 10.21
N GLU A 61 5.68 3.58 11.28
CA GLU A 61 5.40 4.08 12.61
C GLU A 61 6.39 5.17 12.99
N ILE A 62 5.88 6.14 13.75
CA ILE A 62 6.71 7.21 14.30
C ILE A 62 7.22 6.71 15.65
N HIS A 63 8.53 6.51 15.75
CA HIS A 63 9.20 6.24 17.01
C HIS A 63 9.77 7.55 17.55
N ILE A 64 9.32 7.94 18.74
CA ILE A 64 9.81 9.12 19.45
C ILE A 64 10.96 8.65 20.33
N GLY A 65 12.19 8.93 19.92
CA GLY A 65 13.38 8.75 20.76
C GLY A 65 13.59 9.95 21.67
N ILE A 66 14.45 9.80 22.67
CA ILE A 66 14.76 10.84 23.67
C ILE A 66 15.23 12.15 23.02
N TRP A 67 15.88 12.07 21.86
CA TRP A 67 16.48 13.23 21.19
C TRP A 67 15.93 13.54 19.79
N LYS A 68 15.27 12.57 19.13
CA LYS A 68 14.80 12.72 17.74
C LYS A 68 13.56 11.86 17.47
N ILE A 69 12.76 12.35 16.53
CA ILE A 69 11.62 11.63 15.97
C ILE A 69 12.10 10.85 14.76
N HIS A 70 11.90 9.54 14.76
CA HIS A 70 12.25 8.63 13.67
C HIS A 70 10.98 8.12 13.00
N ASN A 71 10.95 8.09 11.67
CA ASN A 71 9.93 7.36 10.91
C ASN A 71 10.53 6.00 10.54
N ALA A 72 10.07 4.94 11.20
CA ALA A 72 10.55 3.58 10.99
C ALA A 72 9.48 2.77 10.25
N VAL A 73 9.89 2.03 9.22
CA VAL A 73 8.99 1.06 8.57
C VAL A 73 8.98 -0.19 9.45
N SER A 74 7.86 -0.45 10.13
CA SER A 74 7.76 -1.57 11.07
C SER A 74 7.29 -2.87 10.40
N ASN A 75 6.50 -2.77 9.33
CA ASN A 75 6.05 -3.94 8.59
C ASN A 75 6.07 -3.68 7.07
N ILE A 76 6.52 -4.68 6.32
CA ILE A 76 6.51 -4.70 4.86
C ILE A 76 5.96 -6.04 4.40
N LYS A 77 5.00 -6.02 3.49
CA LYS A 77 4.50 -7.21 2.79
C LYS A 77 4.52 -6.96 1.30
N VAL A 78 5.16 -7.84 0.54
CA VAL A 78 5.21 -7.78 -0.93
C VAL A 78 4.46 -8.98 -1.47
N ILE A 79 3.49 -8.74 -2.35
CA ILE A 79 2.68 -9.79 -2.98
C ILE A 79 2.67 -9.54 -4.47
N VAL A 80 2.80 -10.59 -5.26
CA VAL A 80 2.67 -10.55 -6.71
C VAL A 80 1.34 -11.20 -7.08
N TYR A 81 0.52 -10.49 -7.83
CA TYR A 81 -0.77 -10.94 -8.32
C TYR A 81 -0.68 -11.18 -9.82
N ALA A 82 -1.22 -12.31 -10.27
CA ALA A 82 -1.41 -12.65 -11.68
C ALA A 82 -2.79 -12.21 -12.23
N ASN A 83 -3.68 -11.71 -11.35
CA ASN A 83 -5.02 -11.27 -11.72
C ASN A 83 -5.30 -9.88 -11.11
N SER A 84 -5.65 -8.91 -11.96
CA SER A 84 -5.94 -7.54 -11.54
C SER A 84 -7.19 -7.42 -10.66
N SER A 85 -8.23 -8.22 -10.88
CA SER A 85 -9.45 -8.17 -10.07
C SER A 85 -9.18 -8.62 -8.63
N SER A 86 -8.52 -9.76 -8.47
CA SER A 86 -8.12 -10.28 -7.14
C SER A 86 -7.18 -9.31 -6.42
N MET A 87 -6.27 -8.68 -7.15
CA MET A 87 -5.39 -7.63 -6.60
C MET A 87 -6.21 -6.47 -6.04
N LEU A 88 -7.19 -5.96 -6.80
CA LEU A 88 -8.01 -4.81 -6.39
C LEU A 88 -8.88 -5.13 -5.17
N ASP A 89 -9.48 -6.32 -5.13
CA ASP A 89 -10.29 -6.75 -3.99
C ASP A 89 -9.44 -6.89 -2.72
N GLU A 90 -8.24 -7.47 -2.82
CA GLU A 90 -7.33 -7.53 -1.69
C GLU A 90 -6.81 -6.16 -1.26
N ILE A 91 -6.53 -5.24 -2.20
CA ILE A 91 -6.14 -3.87 -1.85
C ILE A 91 -7.25 -3.19 -1.06
N LYS A 92 -8.50 -3.29 -1.52
CA LYS A 92 -9.67 -2.72 -0.82
C LYS A 92 -9.83 -3.31 0.58
N ALA A 93 -9.72 -4.63 0.71
CA ALA A 93 -9.78 -5.31 2.01
C ALA A 93 -8.66 -4.83 2.94
N ASN A 94 -7.41 -4.76 2.46
CA ASN A 94 -6.25 -4.30 3.24
C ASN A 94 -6.33 -2.81 3.60
N MET A 95 -6.97 -1.97 2.78
CA MET A 95 -7.21 -0.56 3.11
C MET A 95 -8.21 -0.40 4.26
N GLN A 96 -9.20 -1.30 4.35
CA GLN A 96 -10.18 -1.32 5.43
C GLN A 96 -9.64 -1.96 6.72
N CYS A 97 -8.51 -2.67 6.66
CA CYS A 97 -7.85 -3.21 7.85
C CYS A 97 -7.44 -2.08 8.79
N LYS A 98 -8.16 -1.97 9.90
CA LYS A 98 -7.78 -1.08 11.01
C LYS A 98 -6.67 -1.74 11.83
N PRO A 99 -5.74 -0.96 12.40
CA PRO A 99 -4.85 -1.51 13.41
C PRO A 99 -5.69 -2.02 14.57
N ASN A 100 -5.60 -3.32 14.89
CA ASN A 100 -6.23 -3.86 16.08
C ASN A 100 -5.68 -3.11 17.31
N PHE A 101 -6.52 -2.28 17.93
CA PHE A 101 -6.23 -1.52 19.14
C PHE A 101 -6.50 -2.35 20.43
N LEU A 102 -6.73 -3.66 20.31
CA LEU A 102 -6.93 -4.61 21.41
C LEU A 102 -5.69 -5.55 21.40
N LEU A 103 -4.85 -5.69 22.42
CA LEU A 103 -4.97 -5.56 23.87
C LEU A 103 -3.69 -4.94 24.47
N LYS A 104 -3.78 -3.80 25.15
CA LYS A 104 -2.81 -3.48 26.21
C LYS A 104 -3.35 -2.47 27.22
N ILE A 105 -4.59 -2.65 27.67
CA ILE A 105 -5.08 -2.07 28.92
C ILE A 105 -6.09 -3.05 29.55
N SER A 106 -5.59 -4.01 30.31
CA SER A 106 -6.31 -4.59 31.45
C SER A 106 -5.28 -5.31 32.32
N ASN A 107 -5.26 -4.90 33.60
CA ASN A 107 -4.29 -5.14 34.66
C ASN A 107 -3.78 -6.57 34.83
#